data_AF-A0A970LVL5-F1
#
_entry.id   AF-A0A970LVL5-F1
#
_cell.length_a   1.000
_cell.length_b   1.000
_cell.length_c   1.000
_cell.angle_alpha   90.00
_cell.angle_beta   90.00
_cell.angle_gamma   90.00
#
_symmetry.space_group_name_H-M   'P 1'
#
loop_
_entity.id
_entity.type
_entity.pdbx_description
1 polymer ?
#
loop_
_entity_poly.entity_id
_entity_poly.type
_entity_poly.pdbx_seq_one_letter_code
_entity_poly.pdbx_strand_id
1 'polypeptide(L)'
;MDWDRWYEYAVEYFNTHGNLLVPSEYVTPDGIKLGRWINRQRAAYQGKGSYAIDIDRIAKLNAIRMIWKLEHRDKWENWYKAAKRYKLINGHLDVPIDYIDGEMRLGNWISEQRKKYRFGKLEKEKAEKLERLGIKWSMISCLPWEKWYYYASVYRREKGNLAVSFHYVTSDGYRLGQWIYTQREKYNTSKRGELTEEQIKLLNGLDMIWDMKAYLRKNWLDMYSFVAEYKEKHGHLPKSRDIFGPGGKSAGYWIIAQRNRLTGKDKEKIPEYQRTLLETIGIAPWKTRAEKSASKHYYTVRQPGTIT
;
A
#
# COMPACT_ATOMS: atom_id res chain seq x y z
N MET A 1 32.91 18.10 -11.49
CA MET A 1 33.83 17.03 -11.08
C MET A 1 33.60 15.86 -12.01
N ASP A 2 34.60 15.52 -12.82
CA ASP A 2 34.53 14.44 -13.80
C ASP A 2 34.57 13.05 -13.12
N TRP A 3 34.25 12.02 -13.90
CA TRP A 3 34.12 10.65 -13.40
C TRP A 3 35.46 10.06 -12.95
N ASP A 4 36.56 10.36 -13.65
CA ASP A 4 37.87 9.81 -13.34
C ASP A 4 38.39 10.32 -11.99
N ARG A 5 38.15 11.59 -11.66
CA ARG A 5 38.47 12.15 -10.34
C ARG A 5 37.65 11.50 -9.23
N TRP A 6 36.37 11.16 -9.46
CA TRP A 6 35.61 10.37 -8.48
C TRP A 6 36.13 8.94 -8.34
N TYR A 7 36.61 8.35 -9.43
CA TYR A 7 37.20 7.03 -9.44
C TYR A 7 38.51 7.01 -8.63
N GLU A 8 39.33 8.06 -8.68
CA GLU A 8 40.53 8.19 -7.83
C GLU A 8 40.20 8.12 -6.34
N TYR A 9 39.18 8.85 -5.87
CA TYR A 9 38.73 8.73 -4.46
C TYR A 9 38.19 7.34 -4.13
N ALA A 10 37.58 6.65 -5.10
CA ALA A 10 37.14 5.28 -4.92
C ALA A 10 38.34 4.31 -4.80
N VAL A 11 39.40 4.52 -5.58
CA VAL A 11 40.68 3.79 -5.49
C VAL A 11 41.33 4.04 -4.13
N GLU A 12 41.39 5.29 -3.68
CA GLU A 12 41.96 5.65 -2.37
C GLU A 12 41.18 5.00 -1.22
N TYR A 13 39.84 5.07 -1.27
CA TYR A 13 38.99 4.37 -0.32
C TYR A 13 39.24 2.86 -0.34
N PHE A 14 39.37 2.26 -1.54
CA PHE A 14 39.66 0.85 -1.69
C PHE A 14 41.04 0.48 -1.12
N ASN A 15 42.07 1.29 -1.35
CA ASN A 15 43.42 1.03 -0.83
C ASN A 15 43.46 1.09 0.70
N THR A 16 42.64 1.95 1.31
CA THR A 16 42.58 2.13 2.77
C THR A 16 41.68 1.11 3.46
N HIS A 17 40.57 0.70 2.84
CA HIS A 17 39.56 -0.16 3.47
C HIS A 17 39.53 -1.60 2.89
N GLY A 18 40.26 -1.86 1.81
CA GLY A 18 40.30 -3.14 1.09
C GLY A 18 39.03 -3.50 0.32
N ASN A 19 38.06 -2.58 0.22
CA ASN A 19 36.76 -2.80 -0.40
C ASN A 19 36.09 -1.48 -0.85
N LEU A 20 35.04 -1.57 -1.68
CA LEU A 20 34.20 -0.44 -2.10
C LEU A 20 32.82 -0.39 -1.40
N LEU A 21 32.79 -0.69 -0.11
CA LEU A 21 31.58 -0.68 0.71
C LEU A 21 31.24 0.70 1.28
N VAL A 22 31.60 1.77 0.58
CA VAL A 22 31.43 3.16 1.01
C VAL A 22 30.02 3.42 1.59
N PRO A 23 29.90 3.85 2.87
CA PRO A 23 28.63 4.24 3.49
C PRO A 23 27.94 5.35 2.72
N SER A 24 26.60 5.41 2.70
CA SER A 24 25.87 6.37 1.86
C SER A 24 26.16 7.84 2.16
N GLU A 25 26.39 8.16 3.44
CA GLU A 25 26.74 9.50 3.91
C GLU A 25 28.24 9.71 4.08
N TYR A 26 29.10 8.77 3.65
CA TYR A 26 30.53 8.96 3.73
C TYR A 26 30.99 10.13 2.87
N VAL A 27 31.81 10.97 3.48
CA VAL A 27 32.45 12.14 2.89
C VAL A 27 33.96 11.99 3.10
N THR A 28 34.75 12.18 2.04
CA THR A 28 36.21 12.19 2.15
C THR A 28 36.68 13.36 3.02
N PRO A 29 37.93 13.35 3.53
CA PRO A 29 38.49 14.50 4.25
C PRO A 29 38.36 15.83 3.48
N ASP A 30 38.43 15.79 2.14
CA ASP A 30 38.28 16.95 1.26
C ASP A 30 36.81 17.34 0.96
N GLY A 31 35.84 16.80 1.70
CA GLY A 31 34.43 17.17 1.56
C GLY A 31 33.68 16.46 0.42
N ILE A 32 34.29 15.45 -0.22
CA ILE A 32 33.71 14.75 -1.37
C ILE A 32 32.74 13.66 -0.91
N LYS A 33 31.47 13.74 -1.33
CA LYS A 33 30.39 12.81 -0.93
C LYS A 33 30.46 11.47 -1.66
N LEU A 34 31.57 10.74 -1.49
CA LEU A 34 31.87 9.48 -2.19
C LEU A 34 30.78 8.43 -2.01
N GLY A 35 30.15 8.37 -0.83
CA GLY A 35 29.02 7.47 -0.56
C GLY A 35 27.85 7.61 -1.52
N ARG A 36 27.46 8.86 -1.81
CA ARG A 36 26.36 9.14 -2.75
C ARG A 36 26.76 8.80 -4.16
N TRP A 37 28.01 9.06 -4.53
CA TRP A 37 28.50 8.77 -5.87
C TRP A 37 28.53 7.27 -6.14
N ILE A 38 29.06 6.45 -5.22
CA ILE A 38 29.05 4.98 -5.33
C ILE A 38 27.62 4.45 -5.46
N ASN A 39 26.66 4.98 -4.70
CA ASN A 39 25.25 4.59 -4.81
C ASN A 39 24.63 4.95 -6.17
N ARG A 40 25.02 6.08 -6.76
CA ARG A 40 24.60 6.44 -8.13
C ARG A 40 25.14 5.45 -9.15
N GLN A 41 26.40 5.01 -9.02
CA GLN A 41 26.96 3.96 -9.90
C GLN A 41 26.17 2.65 -9.79
N ARG A 42 25.83 2.22 -8.56
CA ARG A 42 25.01 1.03 -8.32
C ARG A 42 23.62 1.14 -8.93
N ALA A 43 22.99 2.31 -8.83
CA ALA A 43 21.68 2.56 -9.43
C ALA A 43 21.76 2.48 -10.96
N ALA A 44 22.72 3.21 -11.56
CA ALA A 44 22.92 3.24 -13.01
C ALA A 44 23.16 1.84 -13.59
N TYR A 45 23.93 1.00 -12.91
CA TYR A 45 24.15 -0.41 -13.28
C TYR A 45 22.87 -1.26 -13.29
N GLN A 46 21.90 -0.94 -12.44
CA GLN A 46 20.60 -1.62 -12.37
C GLN A 46 19.57 -1.03 -13.34
N GLY A 47 19.97 -0.14 -14.25
CA GLY A 47 19.06 0.59 -15.13
C GLY A 47 18.16 1.57 -14.37
N LYS A 48 18.58 2.01 -13.18
CA LYS A 48 17.83 2.96 -12.33
C LYS A 48 18.61 4.27 -12.22
N GLY A 49 17.98 5.39 -12.54
CA GLY A 49 18.61 6.72 -12.39
C GLY A 49 18.65 7.51 -13.69
N SER A 50 19.40 8.62 -13.67
CA SER A 50 19.40 9.62 -14.75
C SER A 50 20.38 9.33 -15.89
N TYR A 51 21.21 8.30 -15.78
CA TYR A 51 22.19 7.92 -16.81
C TYR A 51 22.48 6.42 -16.78
N ALA A 52 22.98 5.90 -17.89
CA ALA A 52 23.51 4.55 -18.00
C ALA A 52 25.03 4.57 -17.83
N ILE A 53 25.56 3.66 -17.02
CA ILE A 53 27.01 3.52 -16.85
C ILE A 53 27.58 2.73 -18.04
N ASP A 54 28.64 3.25 -18.66
CA ASP A 54 29.30 2.61 -19.79
C ASP A 54 30.19 1.42 -19.35
N ILE A 55 30.56 0.59 -20.32
CA ILE A 55 31.27 -0.67 -20.09
C ILE A 55 32.69 -0.47 -19.55
N ASP A 56 33.36 0.60 -19.95
CA ASP A 56 34.72 0.91 -19.52
C ASP A 56 34.75 1.36 -18.05
N ARG A 57 33.76 2.15 -17.63
CA ARG A 57 33.56 2.52 -16.23
C ARG A 57 33.19 1.33 -15.36
N ILE A 58 32.38 0.40 -15.88
CA ILE A 58 32.11 -0.87 -15.19
C ILE A 58 33.42 -1.65 -15.01
N ALA A 59 34.24 -1.76 -16.05
CA ALA A 59 35.52 -2.48 -15.99
C ALA A 59 36.48 -1.85 -14.97
N LYS A 60 36.63 -0.52 -14.98
CA LYS A 60 37.43 0.22 -13.99
C LYS A 60 36.95 -0.03 -12.56
N LEU A 61 35.65 0.10 -12.29
CA LEU A 61 35.09 -0.15 -10.96
C LEU A 61 35.23 -1.63 -10.54
N ASN A 62 35.10 -2.57 -11.47
CA ASN A 62 35.34 -3.99 -11.20
C ASN A 62 36.79 -4.27 -10.80
N ALA A 63 37.77 -3.57 -11.40
CA ALA A 63 39.19 -3.72 -11.08
C ALA A 63 39.48 -3.40 -9.60
N ILE A 64 38.73 -2.48 -9.00
CA ILE A 64 38.77 -2.16 -7.56
C ILE A 64 37.65 -2.84 -6.77
N ARG A 65 37.21 -4.01 -7.23
CA ARG A 65 36.27 -4.92 -6.54
C ARG A 65 34.92 -4.26 -6.20
N MET A 66 34.37 -3.46 -7.11
CA MET A 66 33.04 -2.84 -6.94
C MET A 66 31.94 -3.87 -6.70
N ILE A 67 31.07 -3.56 -5.74
CA ILE A 67 29.90 -4.37 -5.39
C ILE A 67 28.65 -3.65 -5.88
N TRP A 68 28.06 -4.17 -6.96
CA TRP A 68 26.92 -3.58 -7.67
C TRP A 68 25.55 -3.86 -7.01
N LYS A 69 25.38 -5.05 -6.44
CA LYS A 69 24.18 -5.46 -5.70
C LYS A 69 24.56 -5.76 -4.25
N LEU A 70 24.05 -4.93 -3.34
CA LEU A 70 24.34 -5.04 -1.89
C LEU A 70 23.84 -6.36 -1.27
N GLU A 71 22.93 -7.08 -1.94
CA GLU A 71 22.47 -8.42 -1.58
C GLU A 71 23.59 -9.49 -1.62
N HIS A 72 24.71 -9.19 -2.29
CA HIS A 72 25.89 -10.07 -2.39
C HIS A 72 27.07 -9.59 -1.53
N ARG A 73 26.88 -8.56 -0.70
CA ARG A 73 27.93 -7.96 0.15
C ARG A 73 28.46 -8.93 1.22
N ASP A 74 27.59 -9.81 1.72
CA ASP A 74 27.86 -10.63 2.90
C ASP A 74 27.38 -12.06 2.68
N LYS A 75 28.17 -13.03 3.18
CA LYS A 75 27.75 -14.44 3.23
C LYS A 75 26.42 -14.51 3.99
N TRP A 76 25.49 -15.35 3.53
CA TRP A 76 24.18 -15.54 4.16
C TRP A 76 24.28 -15.72 5.70
N GLU A 77 25.35 -16.36 6.16
CA GLU A 77 25.65 -16.58 7.57
C GLU A 77 25.85 -15.28 8.37
N ASN A 78 26.41 -14.22 7.79
CA ASN A 78 26.56 -12.92 8.46
C ASN A 78 25.19 -12.28 8.71
N TRP A 79 24.28 -12.38 7.73
CA TRP A 79 22.91 -11.90 7.87
C TRP A 79 22.14 -12.72 8.91
N TYR A 80 22.37 -14.03 8.94
CA TYR A 80 21.80 -14.90 9.96
C TYR A 80 22.26 -14.52 11.37
N LYS A 81 23.55 -14.19 11.55
CA LYS A 81 24.08 -13.66 12.83
C LYS A 81 23.42 -12.33 13.23
N ALA A 82 23.23 -11.42 12.28
CA ALA A 82 22.51 -10.15 12.52
C ALA A 82 21.05 -10.38 12.92
N ALA A 83 20.35 -11.30 12.24
CA ALA A 83 19.00 -11.72 12.62
C ALA A 83 18.96 -12.31 14.04
N LYS A 84 19.96 -13.12 14.41
CA LYS A 84 20.06 -13.72 15.75
C LYS A 84 20.26 -12.68 16.84
N ARG A 85 21.12 -11.67 16.60
CA ARG A 85 21.29 -10.53 17.51
C ARG A 85 19.99 -9.75 17.67
N TYR A 86 19.32 -9.43 16.56
CA TYR A 86 18.04 -8.73 16.60
C TYR A 86 17.00 -9.48 17.45
N LYS A 87 16.89 -10.81 17.24
CA LYS A 87 15.98 -11.67 17.99
C LYS A 87 16.31 -11.70 19.48
N LEU A 88 17.60 -11.72 19.85
CA LEU A 88 18.04 -11.70 21.24
C LEU A 88 17.64 -10.40 21.94
N ILE A 89 17.79 -9.26 21.26
CA ILE A 89 17.49 -7.93 21.82
C ILE A 89 15.98 -7.68 21.89
N ASN A 90 15.24 -8.01 20.82
CA ASN A 90 13.83 -7.63 20.67
C ASN A 90 12.85 -8.75 21.04
N GLY A 91 13.33 -9.97 21.27
CA GLY A 91 12.48 -11.13 21.53
C GLY A 91 11.68 -11.62 20.31
N HIS A 92 11.79 -10.98 19.14
CA HIS A 92 11.12 -11.39 17.89
C HIS A 92 11.98 -11.11 16.64
N LEU A 93 11.56 -11.67 15.49
CA LEU A 93 12.17 -11.43 14.17
C LEU A 93 11.31 -10.53 13.26
N ASP A 94 10.38 -9.78 13.85
CA ASP A 94 9.63 -8.75 13.15
C ASP A 94 10.49 -7.48 13.02
N VAL A 95 11.43 -7.54 12.08
CA VAL A 95 12.37 -6.47 11.76
C VAL A 95 11.69 -5.42 10.86
N PRO A 96 11.64 -4.12 11.24
CA PRO A 96 11.19 -3.04 10.36
C PRO A 96 11.97 -3.02 9.04
N ILE A 97 11.32 -2.68 7.92
CA ILE A 97 11.93 -2.80 6.58
C ILE A 97 13.18 -1.93 6.39
N ASP A 98 13.22 -0.81 7.09
CA ASP A 98 14.27 0.21 7.10
C ASP A 98 15.29 0.01 8.22
N TYR A 99 15.13 -1.00 9.08
CA TYR A 99 16.07 -1.29 10.15
C TYR A 99 17.44 -1.71 9.62
N ILE A 100 18.48 -1.14 10.24
CA ILE A 100 19.90 -1.34 9.90
C ILE A 100 20.63 -1.83 11.15
N ASP A 101 21.35 -2.95 11.03
CA ASP A 101 22.27 -3.51 12.03
C ASP A 101 23.71 -3.22 11.60
N GLY A 102 24.32 -2.16 12.13
CA GLY A 102 25.60 -1.64 11.65
C GLY A 102 25.50 -1.11 10.22
N GLU A 103 26.12 -1.79 9.25
CA GLU A 103 25.95 -1.50 7.81
C GLU A 103 24.94 -2.41 7.11
N MET A 104 24.39 -3.39 7.83
CA MET A 104 23.53 -4.43 7.28
C MET A 104 22.07 -3.97 7.30
N ARG A 105 21.47 -3.78 6.12
CA ARG A 105 20.01 -3.50 5.98
C ARG A 105 19.16 -4.73 6.30
N LEU A 106 19.18 -5.15 7.55
CA LEU A 106 18.61 -6.40 8.03
C LEU A 106 17.10 -6.49 7.74
N GLY A 107 16.38 -5.36 7.87
CA GLY A 107 14.97 -5.27 7.52
C GLY A 107 14.66 -5.69 6.09
N ASN A 108 15.42 -5.13 5.14
CA ASN A 108 15.29 -5.46 3.73
C ASN A 108 15.67 -6.92 3.46
N TRP A 109 16.75 -7.41 4.07
CA TRP A 109 17.18 -8.79 3.89
C TRP A 109 16.14 -9.81 4.39
N ILE A 110 15.57 -9.60 5.58
CA ILE A 110 14.48 -10.43 6.13
C ILE A 110 13.27 -10.42 5.20
N SER A 111 12.90 -9.26 4.65
CA SER A 111 11.82 -9.14 3.67
C SER A 111 12.11 -9.95 2.39
N GLU A 112 13.34 -9.90 1.87
CA GLU A 112 13.75 -10.69 0.71
C GLU A 112 13.78 -12.20 1.01
N GLN A 113 14.17 -12.63 2.22
CA GLN A 113 14.07 -14.05 2.60
C GLN A 113 12.61 -14.51 2.62
N ARG A 114 11.70 -13.72 3.19
CA ARG A 114 10.25 -14.00 3.19
C ARG A 114 9.70 -14.11 1.77
N LYS A 115 10.14 -13.24 0.87
CA LYS A 115 9.77 -13.27 -0.55
C LYS A 115 10.31 -14.53 -1.26
N LYS A 116 11.59 -14.88 -1.06
CA LYS A 116 12.19 -16.10 -1.62
C LYS A 116 11.48 -17.36 -1.14
N TYR A 117 11.16 -17.43 0.15
CA TYR A 117 10.38 -18.54 0.72
C TYR A 117 9.01 -18.66 0.06
N ARG A 118 8.27 -17.55 -0.07
CA ARG A 118 6.95 -17.52 -0.72
C ARG A 118 6.96 -18.04 -2.16
N PHE A 119 8.03 -17.78 -2.91
CA PHE A 119 8.18 -18.23 -4.30
C PHE A 119 8.89 -19.58 -4.43
N GLY A 120 9.16 -20.30 -3.34
CA GLY A 120 9.89 -21.58 -3.37
C GLY A 120 11.35 -21.45 -3.84
N LYS A 121 11.92 -20.25 -3.76
CA LYS A 121 13.29 -19.94 -4.20
C LYS A 121 14.30 -19.90 -3.06
N LEU A 122 13.85 -20.10 -1.82
CA LEU A 122 14.73 -20.20 -0.67
C LEU A 122 15.16 -21.65 -0.48
N GLU A 123 16.46 -21.88 -0.43
CA GLU A 123 17.04 -23.19 -0.15
C GLU A 123 16.53 -23.75 1.18
N LYS A 124 16.22 -25.05 1.20
CA LYS A 124 15.58 -25.72 2.33
C LYS A 124 16.35 -25.54 3.64
N GLU A 125 17.67 -25.72 3.63
CA GLU A 125 18.52 -25.56 4.82
C GLU A 125 18.47 -24.13 5.41
N LYS A 126 18.42 -23.11 4.53
CA LYS A 126 18.32 -21.70 4.94
C LYS A 126 16.96 -21.38 5.53
N ALA A 127 15.90 -21.96 4.96
CA ALA A 127 14.55 -21.86 5.50
C ALA A 127 14.50 -22.47 6.92
N GLU A 128 14.97 -23.70 7.09
CA GLU A 128 15.00 -24.40 8.38
C GLU A 128 15.80 -23.62 9.45
N LYS A 129 16.95 -23.04 9.08
CA LYS A 129 17.76 -22.21 10.01
C LYS A 129 17.00 -20.97 10.50
N LEU A 130 16.27 -20.30 9.60
CA LEU A 130 15.48 -19.12 9.95
C LEU A 130 14.21 -19.50 10.73
N GLU A 131 13.60 -20.65 10.42
CA GLU A 131 12.48 -21.22 11.18
C GLU A 131 12.89 -21.55 12.62
N ARG A 132 14.05 -22.18 12.82
CA ARG A 132 14.63 -22.42 14.16
C ARG A 132 14.89 -21.12 14.93
N LEU A 133 15.18 -20.03 14.22
CA LEU A 133 15.35 -18.70 14.82
C LEU A 133 14.01 -18.01 15.14
N GLY A 134 12.88 -18.61 14.73
CA GLY A 134 11.53 -18.12 14.97
C GLY A 134 11.06 -17.11 13.92
N ILE A 135 11.57 -17.18 12.68
CA ILE A 135 11.07 -16.32 11.60
C ILE A 135 9.61 -16.67 11.33
N LYS A 136 8.79 -15.63 11.20
CA LYS A 136 7.42 -15.76 10.71
C LYS A 136 7.44 -15.40 9.24
N TRP A 137 7.27 -16.40 8.37
CA TRP A 137 7.31 -16.22 6.92
C TRP A 137 6.20 -15.31 6.39
N SER A 138 5.05 -15.33 7.06
CA SER A 138 3.96 -14.40 6.85
C SER A 138 3.69 -13.61 8.13
N MET A 139 3.57 -12.29 8.02
CA MET A 139 3.00 -11.46 9.10
C MET A 139 1.52 -11.78 9.37
N ILE A 140 0.90 -12.68 8.60
CA ILE A 140 -0.45 -13.19 8.85
C ILE A 140 -0.37 -14.49 9.68
N SER A 141 0.71 -15.27 9.54
CA SER A 141 0.96 -16.48 10.35
C SER A 141 1.73 -16.20 11.63
N CYS A 142 1.98 -14.92 11.94
CA CYS A 142 2.75 -14.53 13.12
C CYS A 142 1.98 -14.68 14.43
N LEU A 143 0.64 -14.76 14.37
CA LEU A 143 -0.21 -14.91 15.54
C LEU A 143 -1.12 -16.13 15.36
N PRO A 144 -1.47 -16.80 16.47
CA PRO A 144 -2.52 -17.81 16.46
C PRO A 144 -3.86 -17.17 16.03
N TRP A 145 -4.77 -17.99 15.50
CA TRP A 145 -6.02 -17.53 14.90
C TRP A 145 -6.88 -16.73 15.89
N GLU A 146 -6.91 -17.17 17.15
CA GLU A 146 -7.66 -16.59 18.27
C GLU A 146 -7.24 -15.15 18.54
N LYS A 147 -5.94 -14.85 18.41
CA LYS A 147 -5.44 -13.48 18.60
C LYS A 147 -5.82 -12.57 17.44
N TRP A 148 -5.87 -13.10 16.23
CA TRP A 148 -6.41 -12.35 15.10
C TRP A 148 -7.91 -12.10 15.21
N TYR A 149 -8.65 -13.10 15.68
CA TYR A 149 -10.07 -12.98 15.99
C TYR A 149 -10.31 -11.89 17.05
N TYR A 150 -9.47 -11.82 18.08
CA TYR A 150 -9.49 -10.73 19.05
C TYR A 150 -9.28 -9.36 18.39
N TYR A 151 -8.28 -9.19 17.52
CA TYR A 151 -8.11 -7.92 16.80
C TYR A 151 -9.29 -7.57 15.88
N ALA A 152 -9.91 -8.58 15.25
CA ALA A 152 -11.12 -8.38 14.47
C ALA A 152 -12.31 -7.94 15.33
N SER A 153 -12.47 -8.51 16.53
CA SER A 153 -13.56 -8.15 17.45
C SER A 153 -13.39 -6.74 18.02
N VAL A 154 -12.16 -6.34 18.35
CA VAL A 154 -11.83 -4.95 18.73
C VAL A 154 -12.16 -3.99 17.59
N TYR A 155 -11.69 -4.28 16.37
CA TYR A 155 -12.00 -3.44 15.20
C TYR A 155 -13.51 -3.31 14.98
N ARG A 156 -14.25 -4.42 15.08
CA ARG A 156 -15.71 -4.43 14.90
C ARG A 156 -16.40 -3.56 15.95
N ARG A 157 -15.95 -3.60 17.21
CA ARG A 157 -16.48 -2.77 18.30
C ARG A 157 -16.25 -1.28 18.03
N GLU A 158 -15.07 -0.91 17.56
CA GLU A 158 -14.70 0.49 17.32
C GLU A 158 -15.33 1.09 16.05
N LYS A 159 -15.43 0.29 14.98
CA LYS A 159 -15.86 0.76 13.65
C LYS A 159 -17.29 0.38 13.29
N GLY A 160 -17.92 -0.46 14.10
CA GLY A 160 -19.28 -0.96 13.89
C GLY A 160 -19.43 -1.90 12.68
N ASN A 161 -18.34 -2.25 11.99
CA ASN A 161 -18.34 -3.21 10.88
C ASN A 161 -16.98 -3.90 10.71
N LEU A 162 -16.96 -4.99 9.93
CA LEU A 162 -15.75 -5.69 9.50
C LEU A 162 -15.33 -5.34 8.06
N ALA A 163 -15.66 -4.14 7.56
CA ALA A 163 -15.18 -3.65 6.27
C ALA A 163 -13.73 -3.12 6.40
N VAL A 164 -12.83 -3.99 6.87
CA VAL A 164 -11.43 -3.66 7.11
C VAL A 164 -10.71 -3.42 5.78
N SER A 165 -10.03 -2.28 5.66
CA SER A 165 -9.16 -1.98 4.52
C SER A 165 -8.01 -2.99 4.43
N PHE A 166 -7.65 -3.41 3.22
CA PHE A 166 -6.52 -4.35 3.01
C PHE A 166 -5.20 -3.86 3.64
N HIS A 167 -4.99 -2.54 3.68
CA HIS A 167 -3.79 -1.92 4.23
C HIS A 167 -3.90 -1.55 5.70
N TYR A 168 -5.02 -1.87 6.37
CA TYR A 168 -5.20 -1.54 7.77
C TYR A 168 -4.20 -2.30 8.64
N VAL A 169 -3.60 -1.55 9.58
CA VAL A 169 -2.64 -2.02 10.57
C VAL A 169 -3.17 -1.61 11.95
N THR A 170 -3.16 -2.53 12.92
CA THR A 170 -3.54 -2.25 14.31
C THR A 170 -2.53 -1.29 14.95
N SER A 171 -2.88 -0.72 16.12
CA SER A 171 -1.95 0.06 16.94
C SER A 171 -0.64 -0.67 17.22
N ASP A 172 -0.73 -1.99 17.38
CA ASP A 172 0.39 -2.88 17.69
C ASP A 172 1.20 -3.31 16.45
N GLY A 173 0.92 -2.73 15.27
CA GLY A 173 1.66 -3.01 14.04
C GLY A 173 1.20 -4.24 13.26
N TYR A 174 0.10 -4.90 13.64
CA TYR A 174 -0.38 -6.11 12.97
C TYR A 174 -1.28 -5.78 11.77
N ARG A 175 -1.03 -6.45 10.64
CA ARG A 175 -1.74 -6.23 9.37
C ARG A 175 -3.10 -6.93 9.32
N LEU A 176 -4.01 -6.55 10.21
CA LEU A 176 -5.36 -7.12 10.31
C LEU A 176 -6.12 -7.07 8.97
N GLY A 177 -5.92 -6.02 8.17
CA GLY A 177 -6.51 -5.91 6.83
C GLY A 177 -6.18 -7.08 5.91
N GLN A 178 -4.94 -7.55 5.94
CA GLN A 178 -4.49 -8.68 5.12
C GLN A 178 -4.98 -10.01 5.70
N TRP A 179 -5.08 -10.13 7.02
CA TRP A 179 -5.62 -11.33 7.66
C TRP A 179 -7.11 -11.52 7.35
N ILE A 180 -7.93 -10.46 7.48
CA ILE A 180 -9.36 -10.47 7.12
C ILE A 180 -9.54 -10.83 5.64
N TYR A 181 -8.75 -10.21 4.75
CA TYR A 181 -8.74 -10.57 3.33
C TYR A 181 -8.43 -12.04 3.11
N THR A 182 -7.46 -12.60 3.83
CA THR A 182 -7.12 -14.02 3.74
C THR A 182 -8.28 -14.92 4.19
N GLN A 183 -9.03 -14.55 5.24
CA GLN A 183 -10.19 -15.33 5.66
C GLN A 183 -11.27 -15.34 4.57
N ARG A 184 -11.53 -14.19 3.93
CA ARG A 184 -12.46 -14.10 2.79
C ARG A 184 -12.04 -14.99 1.62
N GLU A 185 -10.75 -15.00 1.29
CA GLU A 185 -10.23 -15.84 0.21
C GLU A 185 -10.36 -17.33 0.53
N LYS A 186 -10.12 -17.75 1.77
CA LYS A 186 -10.30 -19.15 2.20
C LYS A 186 -11.77 -19.58 2.17
N TYR A 187 -12.69 -18.69 2.51
CA TYR A 187 -14.13 -18.98 2.47
C TYR A 187 -14.67 -19.04 1.04
N ASN A 188 -14.28 -18.08 0.20
CA ASN A 188 -14.80 -17.98 -1.18
C ASN A 188 -14.06 -18.88 -2.18
N THR A 189 -12.84 -19.34 -1.85
CA THR A 189 -12.00 -20.13 -2.76
C THR A 189 -11.24 -21.22 -2.02
N SER A 190 -11.20 -22.43 -2.59
CA SER A 190 -10.41 -23.54 -2.04
C SER A 190 -8.89 -23.39 -2.27
N LYS A 191 -8.44 -22.33 -2.96
CA LYS A 191 -7.03 -22.14 -3.37
C LYS A 191 -6.07 -21.80 -2.23
N ARG A 192 -6.57 -21.40 -1.06
CA ARG A 192 -5.75 -20.97 0.09
C ARG A 192 -5.99 -21.79 1.37
N GLY A 193 -6.57 -22.98 1.21
CA GLY A 193 -7.01 -23.85 2.31
C GLY A 193 -8.37 -23.44 2.85
N GLU A 194 -8.88 -24.26 3.78
CA GLU A 194 -10.25 -24.15 4.28
C GLU A 194 -10.27 -23.54 5.70
N LEU A 195 -11.40 -22.91 6.04
CA LEU A 195 -11.71 -22.51 7.41
C LEU A 195 -12.53 -23.62 8.05
N THR A 196 -12.26 -23.88 9.33
CA THR A 196 -13.12 -24.80 10.10
C THR A 196 -14.52 -24.20 10.28
N GLU A 197 -15.52 -25.04 10.45
CA GLU A 197 -16.90 -24.60 10.71
C GLU A 197 -16.98 -23.68 11.94
N GLU A 198 -16.22 -23.99 13.00
CA GLU A 198 -16.17 -23.17 14.21
C GLU A 198 -15.57 -21.78 13.94
N GLN A 199 -14.51 -21.68 13.13
CA GLN A 199 -13.95 -20.38 12.73
C GLN A 199 -14.93 -19.56 11.90
N ILE A 200 -15.69 -20.20 11.01
CA ILE A 200 -16.75 -19.54 10.23
C ILE A 200 -17.84 -19.03 11.17
N LYS A 201 -18.29 -19.85 12.12
CA LYS A 201 -19.30 -19.49 13.12
C LYS A 201 -18.86 -18.30 13.97
N LEU A 202 -17.63 -18.31 14.47
CA LEU A 202 -17.07 -17.21 15.25
C LEU A 202 -16.99 -15.91 14.44
N LEU A 203 -16.53 -15.97 13.19
CA LEU A 203 -16.46 -14.81 12.29
C LEU A 203 -17.86 -14.29 11.91
N ASN A 204 -18.82 -15.18 11.67
CA ASN A 204 -20.21 -14.81 11.46
C ASN A 204 -20.79 -14.06 12.67
N GLY A 205 -20.42 -14.47 13.89
CA GLY A 205 -20.79 -13.75 15.11
C GLY A 205 -20.25 -12.31 15.20
N LEU A 206 -19.27 -11.93 14.37
CA LEU A 206 -18.77 -10.56 14.24
C LEU A 206 -19.37 -9.81 13.03
N ASP A 207 -20.40 -10.37 12.39
CA ASP A 207 -20.95 -9.96 11.09
C ASP A 207 -19.86 -9.89 10.01
N MET A 208 -19.09 -10.97 9.85
CA MET A 208 -18.06 -11.05 8.83
C MET A 208 -18.62 -10.82 7.44
N ILE A 209 -18.01 -9.87 6.72
CA ILE A 209 -18.35 -9.59 5.33
C ILE A 209 -17.51 -10.53 4.46
N TRP A 210 -18.11 -11.62 4.00
CA TRP A 210 -17.45 -12.59 3.11
C TRP A 210 -17.33 -12.10 1.67
N ASP A 211 -18.39 -11.46 1.16
CA ASP A 211 -18.40 -10.82 -0.16
C ASP A 211 -18.39 -9.30 -0.04
N MET A 212 -17.21 -8.74 -0.27
CA MET A 212 -16.99 -7.30 -0.20
C MET A 212 -17.66 -6.55 -1.35
N LYS A 213 -17.86 -7.18 -2.52
CA LYS A 213 -18.53 -6.57 -3.67
C LYS A 213 -20.03 -6.48 -3.43
N ALA A 214 -20.65 -7.57 -2.99
CA ALA A 214 -22.08 -7.59 -2.63
C ALA A 214 -22.40 -6.59 -1.52
N TYR A 215 -21.57 -6.54 -0.46
CA TYR A 215 -21.73 -5.58 0.62
C TYR A 215 -21.65 -4.13 0.15
N LEU A 216 -20.66 -3.78 -0.67
CA LEU A 216 -20.53 -2.42 -1.21
C LEU A 216 -21.70 -2.05 -2.13
N ARG A 217 -22.19 -3.00 -2.93
CA ARG A 217 -23.36 -2.82 -3.78
C ARG A 217 -24.61 -2.55 -2.94
N LYS A 218 -24.87 -3.37 -1.92
CA LYS A 218 -26.01 -3.19 -1.00
C LYS A 218 -25.97 -1.82 -0.34
N ASN A 219 -24.84 -1.45 0.26
CA ASN A 219 -24.68 -0.14 0.89
C ASN A 219 -24.87 1.04 -0.07
N TRP A 220 -24.48 0.88 -1.33
CA TRP A 220 -24.72 1.90 -2.35
C TRP A 220 -26.20 2.02 -2.69
N LEU A 221 -26.91 0.90 -2.82
CA LEU A 221 -28.36 0.86 -3.07
C LEU A 221 -29.16 1.42 -1.88
N ASP A 222 -28.80 1.07 -0.65
CA ASP A 222 -29.45 1.59 0.56
C ASP A 222 -29.34 3.13 0.62
N MET A 223 -28.16 3.69 0.27
CA MET A 223 -27.97 5.14 0.18
C MET A 223 -28.77 5.76 -0.97
N TYR A 224 -28.85 5.08 -2.12
CA TYR A 224 -29.64 5.54 -3.25
C TYR A 224 -31.13 5.63 -2.88
N SER A 225 -31.70 4.57 -2.30
CA SER A 225 -33.11 4.54 -1.88
C SER A 225 -33.41 5.65 -0.88
N PHE A 226 -32.55 5.84 0.13
CA PHE A 226 -32.68 6.94 1.09
C PHE A 226 -32.73 8.32 0.41
N VAL A 227 -31.84 8.57 -0.56
CA VAL A 227 -31.83 9.85 -1.30
C VAL A 227 -33.05 9.99 -2.20
N ALA A 228 -33.52 8.90 -2.80
CA ALA A 228 -34.72 8.88 -3.64
C ALA A 228 -35.97 9.23 -2.82
N GLU A 229 -36.17 8.57 -1.68
CA GLU A 229 -37.27 8.82 -0.74
C GLU A 229 -37.24 10.26 -0.21
N TYR A 230 -36.04 10.76 0.14
CA TYR A 230 -35.89 12.15 0.56
C TYR A 230 -36.34 13.12 -0.54
N LYS A 231 -35.93 12.88 -1.79
CA LYS A 231 -36.32 13.73 -2.92
C LYS A 231 -37.83 13.69 -3.15
N GLU A 232 -38.44 12.52 -3.08
CA GLU A 232 -39.89 12.35 -3.22
C GLU A 232 -40.63 13.16 -2.13
N LYS A 233 -40.20 13.04 -0.88
CA LYS A 233 -40.82 13.73 0.26
C LYS A 233 -40.64 15.25 0.25
N HIS A 234 -39.48 15.74 -0.16
CA HIS A 234 -39.10 17.16 -0.04
C HIS A 234 -39.08 17.93 -1.37
N GLY A 235 -39.29 17.25 -2.50
CA GLY A 235 -39.23 17.83 -3.85
C GLY A 235 -37.82 18.20 -4.33
N HIS A 236 -36.78 18.01 -3.51
CA HIS A 236 -35.39 18.32 -3.85
C HIS A 236 -34.39 17.35 -3.23
N LEU A 237 -33.19 17.25 -3.82
CA LEU A 237 -32.10 16.44 -3.26
C LEU A 237 -31.61 16.99 -1.91
N PRO A 238 -31.08 16.13 -1.01
CA PRO A 238 -30.35 16.56 0.19
C PRO A 238 -29.19 17.50 -0.17
N LYS A 239 -29.25 18.75 0.29
CA LYS A 239 -28.17 19.74 0.09
C LYS A 239 -27.25 19.86 1.29
N SER A 240 -27.78 19.65 2.51
CA SER A 240 -26.99 19.69 3.74
C SER A 240 -26.13 18.44 3.88
N ARG A 241 -24.94 18.61 4.47
CA ARG A 241 -24.06 17.51 4.85
C ARG A 241 -24.50 16.82 6.14
N ASP A 242 -25.41 17.43 6.90
CA ASP A 242 -25.91 16.93 8.18
C ASP A 242 -27.12 16.00 8.03
N ILE A 243 -27.54 15.73 6.79
CA ILE A 243 -28.53 14.71 6.48
C ILE A 243 -27.79 13.38 6.38
N PHE A 244 -27.91 12.55 7.41
CA PHE A 244 -27.29 11.24 7.49
C PHE A 244 -28.24 10.14 7.04
N GLY A 245 -27.79 9.33 6.09
CA GLY A 245 -28.47 8.13 5.64
C GLY A 245 -27.92 6.87 6.30
N PRO A 246 -28.23 5.68 5.74
CA PRO A 246 -27.79 4.39 6.26
C PRO A 246 -26.30 4.31 6.63
N GLY A 247 -26.01 3.74 7.80
CA GLY A 247 -24.65 3.60 8.32
C GLY A 247 -23.97 4.91 8.72
N GLY A 248 -24.76 5.96 9.02
CA GLY A 248 -24.25 7.27 9.47
C GLY A 248 -23.56 8.06 8.36
N LYS A 249 -23.79 7.72 7.09
CA LYS A 249 -23.13 8.38 5.96
C LYS A 249 -23.91 9.62 5.54
N SER A 250 -23.22 10.74 5.39
CA SER A 250 -23.81 11.98 4.87
C SER A 250 -24.33 11.79 3.44
N ALA A 251 -25.63 11.99 3.25
CA ALA A 251 -26.29 11.94 1.95
C ALA A 251 -25.77 13.06 1.03
N GLY A 252 -25.58 14.27 1.57
CA GLY A 252 -25.00 15.40 0.83
C GLY A 252 -23.58 15.10 0.32
N TYR A 253 -22.72 14.53 1.18
CA TYR A 253 -21.38 14.11 0.77
C TYR A 253 -21.42 12.99 -0.27
N TRP A 254 -22.31 12.02 -0.10
CA TRP A 254 -22.50 10.92 -1.04
C TRP A 254 -22.89 11.43 -2.45
N ILE A 255 -23.83 12.37 -2.54
CA ILE A 255 -24.23 12.99 -3.83
C ILE A 255 -23.04 13.66 -4.51
N ILE A 256 -22.25 14.44 -3.76
CA ILE A 256 -21.04 15.10 -4.30
C ILE A 256 -20.06 14.05 -4.83
N ALA A 257 -19.84 12.96 -4.10
CA ALA A 257 -18.97 11.88 -4.51
C ALA A 257 -19.46 11.20 -5.81
N GLN A 258 -20.77 10.98 -5.97
CA GLN A 258 -21.33 10.44 -7.22
C GLN A 258 -21.12 11.39 -8.40
N ARG A 259 -21.40 12.70 -8.22
CA ARG A 259 -21.18 13.70 -9.27
C ARG A 259 -19.72 13.79 -9.72
N ASN A 260 -18.79 13.78 -8.77
CA ASN A 260 -17.36 13.79 -9.06
C ASN A 260 -16.93 12.54 -9.83
N ARG A 261 -17.48 11.38 -9.49
CA ARG A 261 -17.19 10.11 -10.16
C ARG A 261 -17.70 10.11 -11.60
N LEU A 262 -18.88 10.67 -11.85
CA LEU A 262 -19.46 10.83 -13.20
C LEU A 262 -18.63 11.74 -14.11
N THR A 263 -17.93 12.72 -13.56
CA THR A 263 -17.04 13.63 -14.32
C THR A 263 -15.56 13.23 -14.33
N GLY A 264 -15.16 12.31 -13.46
CA GLY A 264 -13.76 12.01 -13.15
C GLY A 264 -13.13 10.97 -14.08
N LYS A 265 -11.86 10.65 -13.78
CA LYS A 265 -11.06 9.64 -14.50
C LYS A 265 -11.67 8.24 -14.49
N ASP A 266 -12.52 7.96 -13.49
CA ASP A 266 -13.17 6.65 -13.30
C ASP A 266 -14.61 6.60 -13.84
N LYS A 267 -15.06 7.60 -14.62
CA LYS A 267 -16.44 7.64 -15.15
C LYS A 267 -16.83 6.37 -15.91
N GLU A 268 -15.89 5.81 -16.68
CA GLU A 268 -16.09 4.59 -17.48
C GLU A 268 -16.23 3.34 -16.61
N LYS A 269 -15.72 3.35 -15.38
CA LYS A 269 -15.81 2.24 -14.42
C LYS A 269 -17.12 2.26 -13.62
N ILE A 270 -18.01 3.23 -13.86
CA ILE A 270 -19.34 3.26 -13.22
C ILE A 270 -20.24 2.27 -13.99
N PRO A 271 -20.77 1.23 -13.32
CA PRO A 271 -21.72 0.32 -13.94
C PRO A 271 -22.94 1.04 -14.48
N GLU A 272 -23.46 0.60 -15.64
CA GLU A 272 -24.56 1.27 -16.33
C GLU A 272 -25.79 1.45 -15.44
N TYR A 273 -26.18 0.41 -14.69
CA TYR A 273 -27.31 0.49 -13.76
C TYR A 273 -27.16 1.61 -12.71
N GLN A 274 -25.94 1.93 -12.27
CA GLN A 274 -25.72 3.02 -11.33
C GLN A 274 -25.95 4.37 -11.99
N ARG A 275 -25.59 4.53 -13.27
CA ARG A 275 -25.82 5.78 -14.02
C ARG A 275 -27.31 5.99 -14.21
N THR A 276 -28.02 4.98 -14.69
CA THR A 276 -29.48 5.03 -14.89
C THR A 276 -30.19 5.41 -13.59
N LEU A 277 -29.86 4.77 -12.47
CA LEU A 277 -30.46 5.10 -11.18
C LEU A 277 -30.14 6.53 -10.73
N LEU A 278 -28.89 6.99 -10.86
CA LEU A 278 -28.55 8.37 -10.50
C LEU A 278 -29.30 9.41 -11.34
N GLU A 279 -29.49 9.13 -12.63
CA GLU A 279 -30.24 9.97 -13.55
C GLU A 279 -31.73 10.09 -13.18
N THR A 280 -32.38 8.99 -12.78
CA THR A 280 -33.81 9.02 -12.40
C THR A 280 -34.08 9.97 -11.22
N ILE A 281 -33.15 10.06 -10.26
CA ILE A 281 -33.26 10.97 -9.13
C ILE A 281 -32.63 12.35 -9.41
N GLY A 282 -32.14 12.62 -10.63
CA GLY A 282 -31.62 13.93 -11.03
C GLY A 282 -30.21 14.22 -10.51
N ILE A 283 -29.42 13.19 -10.21
CA ILE A 283 -27.98 13.31 -9.92
C ILE A 283 -27.22 13.16 -11.24
N ALA A 284 -27.00 14.28 -11.92
CA ALA A 284 -26.24 14.35 -13.15
C ALA A 284 -24.78 14.78 -12.89
N PRO A 285 -23.85 14.59 -13.86
CA PRO A 285 -22.49 15.13 -13.79
C PRO A 285 -22.50 16.64 -13.52
N TRP A 286 -21.42 17.16 -12.92
CA TRP A 286 -21.31 18.62 -12.77
C TRP A 286 -21.32 19.30 -14.14
N LYS A 287 -22.21 20.29 -14.30
CA LYS A 287 -22.22 21.12 -15.52
C LYS A 287 -20.84 21.69 -15.78
N THR A 288 -20.36 21.54 -17.01
CA THR A 288 -19.08 22.12 -17.43
C THR A 288 -19.13 23.65 -17.34
N ARG A 289 -17.96 24.31 -17.32
CA ARG A 289 -17.89 25.79 -17.27
C ARG A 289 -18.61 26.42 -18.47
N ALA A 290 -18.60 25.75 -19.63
CA ALA A 290 -19.31 26.14 -20.84
C ALA A 290 -20.84 26.04 -20.68
N GLU A 291 -21.36 24.93 -20.12
CA GLU A 291 -22.80 24.74 -19.86
C GLU A 291 -23.37 25.71 -18.81
N LYS A 292 -22.53 26.11 -17.84
CA LYS A 292 -22.90 27.15 -16.85
C LYS A 292 -22.99 28.54 -17.50
N SER A 293 -22.12 28.87 -18.44
CA SER A 293 -22.20 30.12 -19.22
C SER A 293 -23.42 30.15 -20.15
N ALA A 294 -23.70 29.04 -20.85
CA ALA A 294 -24.89 28.92 -21.70
C ALA A 294 -26.18 29.10 -20.89
N SER A 295 -26.29 28.45 -19.72
CA SER A 295 -27.45 28.60 -18.83
C SER A 295 -27.64 30.05 -18.34
N LYS A 296 -26.56 30.82 -18.13
CA LYS A 296 -26.63 32.24 -17.74
C LYS A 296 -27.14 33.13 -18.88
N HIS A 297 -26.74 32.85 -20.12
CA HIS A 297 -27.13 33.63 -21.30
C HIS A 297 -28.65 33.53 -21.58
N TYR A 298 -29.26 32.35 -21.38
CA TYR A 298 -30.70 32.15 -21.59
C TYR A 298 -31.60 32.94 -20.62
N TYR A 299 -31.16 33.26 -19.40
CA TYR A 299 -31.95 34.07 -18.45
C TYR A 299 -31.85 35.58 -18.74
N THR A 300 -30.79 36.06 -19.38
CA THR A 300 -30.65 37.46 -19.81
C THR A 300 -31.50 37.83 -21.02
N VAL A 301 -31.87 36.85 -21.87
CA VAL A 301 -32.64 37.11 -23.12
C VAL A 301 -34.16 37.02 -22.93
N ARG A 302 -34.65 36.56 -21.76
CA ARG A 302 -36.10 36.39 -21.47
C ARG A 302 -36.64 37.32 -20.37
N GLN A 303 -36.16 38.55 -20.28
CA GLN A 303 -36.95 39.63 -19.68
C GLN A 303 -37.53 40.51 -20.80
N PRO A 304 -38.73 40.19 -21.33
CA PRO A 304 -39.47 41.16 -22.13
C PRO A 304 -39.89 42.32 -21.23
N GLY A 305 -39.45 43.52 -21.60
CA GLY A 305 -39.88 44.76 -20.96
C GLY A 305 -41.40 44.86 -20.96
N THR A 306 -41.97 44.98 -19.77
CA THR A 306 -43.31 45.51 -19.55
C THR A 306 -43.14 46.70 -18.63
N ILE A 307 -43.09 47.91 -19.20
CA ILE A 307 -43.41 49.14 -18.47
C ILE A 307 -44.15 50.06 -19.45
N THR A 308 -45.46 50.17 -19.16
CA THR A 308 -46.46 51.22 -19.44
C THR A 308 -46.66 51.72 -20.85
#